data_AF-A0A523X0X4-F1
#
_entry.id   AF-A0A523X0X4-F1
#
_cell.length_a   1.000
_cell.length_b   1.000
_cell.length_c   1.000
_cell.angle_alpha   90.00
_cell.angle_beta   90.00
_cell.angle_gamma   90.00
#
_symmetry.space_group_name_H-M   'P 1'
#
loop_
_entity.id
_entity.type
_entity.pdbx_description
1 polymer ?
#
loop_
_entity_poly.entity_id
_entity_poly.type
_entity_poly.pdbx_seq_one_letter_code
_entity_poly.pdbx_strand_id
1 'polypeptide(L)'
;MKNLALFTDLYELTMAASYYDHGMFEPATFSLFIRKYPTSRRYFISAGLADVLDYLKDLKFTSDDLNYLDETGLFKPGFLSYLEKFRFTGDVFAIPEGRLFFVNEPIIEITAPLIESQIVETFIINAINLQVMIATKASRCVHVAWPRKLVDFSLRRTHGIDAGMKVARASFIGGFEGTSNVLAGKIYGIPIFGTMAHSFVICFEKEVDAFRAFAQSFPENVVLLVDTYDTVSGTVKAAEVGREMALKGQKLKGVRLDSGDIALLSRKVRKILKRTGLRETTIFASGAFDEYKIQRILDQAGDIDSFGVGTKMGVSADAPYLDMAYKLVKYAGRPVLKLSPEKITLASEKQIFRFTTSKGKLKRDIIGLREDKLEGGEPLLNRVMTRGKVISEFSDLFHIQKIFLDEFSKLDFKLKSLEKKETEYRVNLSPRLKSLQSRIVNTLKAKELGES
;
A
#
# COMPACT_ATOMS: atom_id res chain seq x y z
N MET A 1 2.64 20.49 -4.22
CA MET A 1 3.57 19.47 -4.79
C MET A 1 4.23 20.06 -6.02
N LYS A 2 5.42 19.60 -6.40
CA LYS A 2 5.98 19.93 -7.73
C LYS A 2 4.97 19.50 -8.80
N ASN A 3 4.91 20.22 -9.92
CA ASN A 3 4.12 19.78 -11.06
C ASN A 3 4.67 18.42 -11.55
N LEU A 4 3.78 17.45 -11.80
CA LEU A 4 4.14 16.09 -12.20
C LEU A 4 3.63 15.73 -13.60
N ALA A 5 3.25 16.72 -14.42
CA ALA A 5 2.77 16.47 -15.78
C ALA A 5 3.78 15.73 -16.67
N LEU A 6 5.08 15.98 -16.49
CA LEU A 6 6.15 15.24 -17.18
C LEU A 6 6.56 13.93 -16.48
N PHE A 7 5.91 13.56 -15.36
CA PHE A 7 6.09 12.22 -14.77
C PHE A 7 5.24 11.19 -15.54
N THR A 8 5.63 10.98 -16.78
CA THR A 8 4.96 10.11 -17.73
C THR A 8 5.99 9.46 -18.64
N ASP A 9 5.68 8.29 -19.16
CA ASP A 9 6.51 7.71 -20.20
C ASP A 9 6.36 8.49 -21.51
N LEU A 10 7.43 8.58 -22.31
CA LEU A 10 7.42 9.32 -23.58
C LEU A 10 6.33 8.82 -24.54
N TYR A 11 6.06 7.51 -24.54
CA TYR A 11 5.05 6.93 -25.45
C TYR A 11 3.64 7.44 -25.17
N GLU A 12 3.35 7.89 -23.94
CA GLU A 12 2.06 8.49 -23.61
C GLU A 12 1.87 9.84 -24.32
N LEU A 13 2.92 10.66 -24.37
CA LEU A 13 2.90 11.94 -25.04
C LEU A 13 2.90 11.79 -26.57
N THR A 14 3.64 10.82 -27.13
CA THR A 14 3.64 10.60 -28.58
C THR A 14 2.32 10.01 -29.08
N MET A 15 1.67 9.12 -28.31
CA MET A 15 0.30 8.68 -28.60
C MET A 15 -0.69 9.85 -28.48
N ALA A 16 -0.60 10.67 -27.43
CA ALA A 16 -1.44 11.84 -27.27
C ALA A 16 -1.31 12.84 -28.44
N ALA A 17 -0.09 13.11 -28.90
CA ALA A 17 0.16 13.95 -30.07
C ALA A 17 -0.46 13.35 -31.35
N SER A 18 -0.34 12.03 -31.53
CA SER A 18 -0.98 11.33 -32.65
C SER A 18 -2.51 11.42 -32.58
N TYR A 19 -3.11 11.24 -31.40
CA TYR A 19 -4.55 11.41 -31.20
C TYR A 19 -5.00 12.84 -31.52
N TYR A 20 -4.22 13.83 -31.09
CA TYR A 20 -4.48 15.24 -31.39
C TYR A 20 -4.46 15.50 -32.91
N ASP A 21 -3.43 15.04 -33.62
CA ASP A 21 -3.28 15.20 -35.07
C ASP A 21 -4.42 14.56 -35.87
N HIS A 22 -5.03 13.50 -35.34
CA HIS A 22 -6.13 12.78 -35.97
C HIS A 22 -7.52 13.18 -35.43
N GLY A 23 -7.61 14.21 -34.59
CA GLY A 23 -8.88 14.70 -34.05
C GLY A 23 -9.58 13.71 -33.09
N MET A 24 -8.84 12.83 -32.44
CA MET A 24 -9.38 11.78 -31.56
C MET A 24 -9.60 12.29 -30.13
N PHE A 25 -10.68 13.07 -29.94
CA PHE A 25 -11.02 13.69 -28.66
C PHE A 25 -12.17 13.00 -27.90
N GLU A 26 -12.69 11.90 -28.45
CA GLU A 26 -13.83 11.19 -27.87
C GLU A 26 -13.53 10.62 -26.47
N PRO A 27 -14.55 10.45 -25.62
CA PRO A 27 -14.38 9.86 -24.30
C PRO A 27 -13.82 8.44 -24.34
N ALA A 28 -12.89 8.17 -23.43
CA ALA A 28 -12.24 6.88 -23.25
C ALA A 28 -12.29 6.46 -21.77
N THR A 29 -12.75 5.24 -21.51
CA THR A 29 -12.68 4.62 -20.19
C THR A 29 -11.50 3.68 -20.12
N PHE A 30 -10.64 3.89 -19.14
CA PHE A 30 -9.56 2.97 -18.76
C PHE A 30 -9.82 2.35 -17.39
N SER A 31 -9.31 1.14 -17.20
CA SER A 31 -9.48 0.34 -15.99
C SER A 31 -8.13 -0.12 -15.47
N LEU A 32 -7.84 0.17 -14.19
CA LEU A 32 -6.67 -0.27 -13.45
C LEU A 32 -7.00 -1.53 -12.65
N PHE A 33 -6.23 -2.61 -12.83
CA PHE A 33 -6.43 -3.87 -12.11
C PHE A 33 -5.12 -4.66 -11.99
N ILE A 34 -5.09 -5.68 -11.12
CA ILE A 34 -3.98 -6.62 -11.01
C ILE A 34 -4.38 -7.96 -11.62
N ARG A 35 -3.56 -8.51 -12.52
CA ARG A 35 -3.91 -9.71 -13.28
C ARG A 35 -3.69 -11.02 -12.51
N LYS A 36 -2.63 -11.07 -11.72
CA LYS A 36 -2.14 -12.30 -11.09
C LYS A 36 -1.70 -12.02 -9.66
N TYR A 37 -1.93 -12.99 -8.79
CA TYR A 37 -1.35 -12.97 -7.46
C TYR A 37 0.16 -13.25 -7.54
N PRO A 38 0.97 -12.54 -6.74
CA PRO A 38 2.28 -13.06 -6.34
C PRO A 38 2.12 -14.43 -5.65
N THR A 39 3.13 -15.28 -5.74
CA THR A 39 3.06 -16.69 -5.28
C THR A 39 2.52 -16.85 -3.86
N SER A 40 2.87 -15.92 -2.97
CA SER A 40 2.57 -15.94 -1.53
C SER A 40 1.30 -15.18 -1.12
N ARG A 41 0.59 -14.49 -2.02
CA ARG A 41 -0.53 -13.58 -1.69
C ARG A 41 -1.85 -14.04 -2.29
N ARG A 42 -2.99 -13.69 -1.68
CA ARG A 42 -4.35 -14.10 -2.12
C ARG A 42 -5.41 -13.00 -2.03
N TYR A 43 -4.97 -11.80 -1.69
CA TYR A 43 -5.79 -10.60 -1.58
C TYR A 43 -4.87 -9.40 -1.74
N PHE A 44 -5.47 -8.24 -1.96
CA PHE A 44 -4.83 -6.94 -1.97
C PHE A 44 -5.61 -5.96 -1.10
N ILE A 45 -4.97 -4.86 -0.71
CA ILE A 45 -5.59 -3.75 0.02
C ILE A 45 -5.55 -2.52 -0.87
N SER A 46 -6.71 -1.89 -1.09
CA SER A 46 -6.80 -0.65 -1.86
C SER A 46 -6.05 0.46 -1.11
N ALA A 47 -5.07 1.07 -1.77
CA ALA A 47 -4.27 2.15 -1.22
C ALA A 47 -3.65 3.00 -2.34
N GLY A 48 -3.47 4.30 -2.07
CA GLY A 48 -2.86 5.30 -2.96
C GLY A 48 -3.85 6.17 -3.73
N LEU A 49 -5.17 5.97 -3.55
CA LEU A 49 -6.19 6.76 -4.22
C LEU A 49 -6.05 8.26 -3.94
N ALA A 50 -5.70 8.64 -2.71
CA ALA A 50 -5.49 10.05 -2.35
C ALA A 50 -4.47 10.76 -3.25
N ASP A 51 -3.33 10.12 -3.49
CA ASP A 51 -2.27 10.69 -4.33
C ASP A 51 -2.71 10.80 -5.80
N VAL A 52 -3.49 9.83 -6.29
CA VAL A 52 -4.06 9.88 -7.64
C VAL A 52 -5.03 11.05 -7.79
N LEU A 53 -5.94 11.23 -6.83
CA LEU A 53 -6.93 12.31 -6.90
C LEU A 53 -6.29 13.69 -6.77
N ASP A 54 -5.28 13.85 -5.91
CA ASP A 54 -4.52 15.09 -5.81
C ASP A 54 -3.73 15.39 -7.09
N TYR A 55 -3.08 14.37 -7.69
CA TYR A 55 -2.40 14.51 -8.98
C TYR A 55 -3.35 14.97 -10.08
N LEU A 56 -4.47 14.26 -10.27
CA LEU A 56 -5.43 14.58 -11.34
C LEU A 56 -6.03 15.98 -11.17
N LYS A 57 -6.37 16.37 -9.93
CA LYS A 57 -6.96 17.68 -9.60
C LYS A 57 -6.03 18.84 -10.00
N ASP A 58 -4.73 18.69 -9.78
CA ASP A 58 -3.74 19.75 -9.98
C ASP A 58 -2.95 19.62 -11.30
N LEU A 59 -3.28 18.62 -12.13
CA LEU A 59 -2.56 18.30 -13.36
C LEU A 59 -2.68 19.41 -14.41
N LYS A 60 -1.53 19.96 -14.79
CA LYS A 60 -1.38 20.98 -15.83
C LYS A 60 0.05 20.93 -16.37
N PHE A 61 0.30 21.36 -17.60
CA PHE A 61 1.67 21.61 -18.06
C PHE A 61 2.08 23.05 -17.71
N THR A 62 3.28 23.23 -17.17
CA THR A 62 3.85 24.56 -16.91
C THR A 62 4.60 25.07 -18.14
N SER A 63 4.92 26.37 -18.17
CA SER A 63 5.75 26.95 -19.24
C SER A 63 7.11 26.26 -19.34
N ASP A 64 7.73 25.90 -18.21
CA ASP A 64 9.00 25.17 -18.20
C ASP A 64 8.85 23.77 -18.81
N ASP A 65 7.76 23.06 -18.51
CA ASP A 65 7.46 21.74 -19.10
C ASP A 65 7.30 21.85 -20.63
N LEU A 66 6.59 22.87 -21.11
CA LEU A 66 6.32 23.08 -22.54
C LEU A 66 7.59 23.48 -23.29
N ASN A 67 8.41 24.36 -22.73
CA ASN A 67 9.70 24.75 -23.31
C ASN A 67 10.61 23.53 -23.47
N TYR A 68 10.69 22.68 -22.44
CA TYR A 68 11.45 21.43 -22.52
C TYR A 68 10.91 20.52 -23.64
N LEU A 69 9.59 20.34 -23.74
CA LEU A 69 8.99 19.53 -24.80
C LEU A 69 9.26 20.10 -26.21
N ASP A 70 9.25 21.42 -26.37
CA ASP A 70 9.61 22.10 -27.62
C ASP A 70 11.07 21.85 -28.00
N GLU A 71 11.99 21.98 -27.04
CA GLU A 71 13.44 21.73 -27.23
C GLU A 71 13.74 20.29 -27.69
N THR A 72 12.87 19.32 -27.38
CA THR A 72 13.05 17.94 -27.89
C THR A 72 12.88 17.83 -29.41
N GLY A 73 12.18 18.78 -30.05
CA GLY A 73 11.84 18.73 -31.48
C GLY A 73 10.85 17.63 -31.88
N LEU A 74 10.28 16.89 -30.91
CA LEU A 74 9.38 15.76 -31.16
C LEU A 74 7.93 16.18 -31.41
N PHE A 75 7.52 17.35 -30.94
CA PHE A 75 6.11 17.76 -30.87
C PHE A 75 5.84 18.99 -31.73
N LYS A 76 4.72 18.98 -32.45
CA LYS A 76 4.28 20.13 -33.27
C LYS A 76 3.81 21.29 -32.38
N PRO A 77 3.98 22.56 -32.78
CA PRO A 77 3.52 23.73 -32.00
C PRO A 77 2.04 23.70 -31.63
N GLY A 78 1.20 23.13 -32.50
CA GLY A 78 -0.24 22.98 -32.24
C GLY A 78 -0.54 22.06 -31.04
N PHE A 79 0.21 20.96 -30.87
CA PHE A 79 0.04 20.06 -29.73
C PHE A 79 0.56 20.70 -28.44
N LEU A 80 1.67 21.43 -28.49
CA LEU A 80 2.18 22.18 -27.32
C LEU A 80 1.18 23.25 -26.85
N SER A 81 0.56 23.96 -27.79
CA SER A 81 -0.53 24.92 -27.51
C SER A 81 -1.76 24.25 -26.89
N TYR A 82 -2.02 22.98 -27.24
CA TYR A 82 -3.07 22.19 -26.61
C TYR A 82 -2.69 21.81 -25.17
N LEU A 83 -1.45 21.36 -24.93
CA LEU A 83 -0.95 20.99 -23.60
C LEU A 83 -0.94 22.18 -22.62
N GLU A 84 -0.70 23.40 -23.09
CA GLU A 84 -0.77 24.62 -22.27
C GLU A 84 -2.15 24.77 -21.57
N LYS A 85 -3.22 24.45 -22.31
CA LYS A 85 -4.61 24.55 -21.83
C LYS A 85 -5.09 23.28 -21.14
N PHE A 86 -4.30 22.22 -21.16
CA PHE A 86 -4.66 20.91 -20.65
C PHE A 86 -5.02 20.98 -19.16
N ARG A 87 -6.19 20.45 -18.81
CA ARG A 87 -6.62 20.16 -17.45
C ARG A 87 -7.34 18.84 -17.46
N PHE A 88 -7.25 18.08 -16.37
CA PHE A 88 -8.06 16.88 -16.23
C PHE A 88 -9.52 17.25 -15.99
N THR A 89 -10.42 16.73 -16.82
CA THR A 89 -11.86 16.99 -16.81
C THR A 89 -12.68 15.71 -16.69
N GLY A 90 -12.02 14.58 -16.42
CA GLY A 90 -12.65 13.28 -16.35
C GLY A 90 -13.40 12.97 -15.06
N ASP A 91 -14.02 11.79 -15.06
CA ASP A 91 -14.64 11.14 -13.93
C ASP A 91 -13.78 9.98 -13.44
N VAL A 92 -13.75 9.77 -12.13
CA VAL A 92 -13.00 8.67 -11.50
C VAL A 92 -13.94 7.86 -10.61
N PHE A 93 -13.94 6.55 -10.83
CA PHE A 93 -14.57 5.57 -9.96
C PHE A 93 -13.48 4.69 -9.33
N ALA A 94 -13.51 4.48 -8.03
CA ALA A 94 -12.47 3.72 -7.35
C ALA A 94 -13.01 2.93 -6.16
N ILE A 95 -12.32 1.84 -5.82
CA ILE A 95 -12.50 1.15 -4.55
C ILE A 95 -11.93 2.05 -3.43
N PRO A 96 -12.71 2.39 -2.39
CA PRO A 96 -12.21 3.16 -1.25
C PRO A 96 -10.97 2.53 -0.61
N GLU A 97 -10.05 3.36 -0.11
CA GLU A 97 -8.84 2.87 0.54
C GLU A 97 -9.15 2.03 1.78
N GLY A 98 -8.28 1.06 2.09
CA GLY A 98 -8.44 0.11 3.20
C GLY A 98 -9.31 -1.09 2.83
N ARG A 99 -10.13 -1.02 1.78
CA ARG A 99 -10.93 -2.15 1.34
C ARG A 99 -10.07 -3.26 0.74
N LEU A 100 -10.46 -4.51 0.94
CA LEU A 100 -9.86 -5.66 0.27
C LEU A 100 -10.32 -5.73 -1.19
N PHE A 101 -9.47 -6.21 -2.08
CA PHE A 101 -9.84 -6.56 -3.46
C PHE A 101 -8.96 -7.70 -3.99
N PHE A 102 -9.33 -8.22 -5.16
CA PHE A 102 -8.79 -9.46 -5.72
C PHE A 102 -8.34 -9.28 -7.17
N VAL A 103 -7.71 -10.30 -7.75
CA VAL A 103 -7.23 -10.23 -9.14
C VAL A 103 -8.38 -10.00 -10.14
N ASN A 104 -8.08 -9.28 -11.21
CA ASN A 104 -8.98 -8.90 -12.32
C ASN A 104 -10.12 -7.94 -11.93
N GLU A 105 -10.24 -7.58 -10.66
CA GLU A 105 -11.17 -6.56 -10.20
C GLU A 105 -10.66 -5.14 -10.52
N PRO A 106 -11.50 -4.25 -11.09
CA PRO A 106 -11.11 -2.87 -11.33
C PRO A 106 -10.95 -2.11 -10.01
N ILE A 107 -9.74 -1.63 -9.73
CA ILE A 107 -9.44 -0.82 -8.54
C ILE A 107 -9.81 0.63 -8.79
N ILE A 108 -9.52 1.12 -10.01
CA ILE A 108 -9.84 2.47 -10.49
C ILE A 108 -10.35 2.34 -11.93
N GLU A 109 -11.41 3.07 -12.26
CA GLU A 109 -11.81 3.36 -13.64
C GLU A 109 -11.84 4.87 -13.85
N ILE A 110 -11.24 5.31 -14.97
CA ILE A 110 -11.18 6.72 -15.37
C ILE A 110 -11.87 6.87 -16.70
N THR A 111 -12.81 7.81 -16.79
CA THR A 111 -13.47 8.21 -18.04
C THR A 111 -13.22 9.69 -18.29
N ALA A 112 -12.48 10.02 -19.35
CA ALA A 112 -12.14 11.38 -19.78
C ALA A 112 -11.95 11.41 -21.31
N PRO A 113 -11.77 12.57 -21.96
CA PRO A 113 -11.26 12.63 -23.33
C PRO A 113 -10.01 11.75 -23.48
N LEU A 114 -9.85 11.08 -24.62
CA LEU A 114 -8.82 10.05 -24.83
C LEU A 114 -7.42 10.48 -24.39
N ILE A 115 -6.99 11.69 -24.76
CA ILE A 115 -5.66 12.22 -24.41
C ILE A 115 -5.49 12.38 -22.89
N GLU A 116 -6.52 12.87 -22.20
CA GLU A 116 -6.49 13.03 -20.75
C GLU A 116 -6.41 11.68 -20.03
N SER A 117 -7.21 10.70 -20.48
CA SER A 117 -7.18 9.34 -19.91
C SER A 117 -5.87 8.59 -20.18
N GLN A 118 -5.14 8.95 -21.23
CA GLN A 118 -3.89 8.32 -21.66
C GLN A 118 -2.68 8.83 -20.86
N ILE A 119 -2.46 10.15 -20.83
CA ILE A 119 -1.27 10.77 -20.21
C ILE A 119 -1.13 10.44 -18.71
N VAL A 120 -2.23 10.08 -18.04
CA VAL A 120 -2.24 9.80 -16.60
C VAL A 120 -1.83 8.37 -16.23
N GLU A 121 -1.70 7.46 -17.20
CA GLU A 121 -1.43 6.02 -16.99
C GLU A 121 -0.19 5.79 -16.11
N THR A 122 0.97 6.35 -16.50
CA THR A 122 2.25 6.12 -15.81
C THR A 122 2.18 6.51 -14.33
N PHE A 123 1.69 7.70 -13.99
CA PHE A 123 1.59 8.15 -12.60
C PHE A 123 0.65 7.27 -11.79
N ILE A 124 -0.53 6.94 -12.34
CA ILE A 124 -1.52 6.11 -11.64
C ILE A 124 -0.96 4.74 -11.29
N ILE A 125 -0.34 4.07 -12.27
CA ILE A 125 0.29 2.76 -12.03
C ILE A 125 1.37 2.91 -10.96
N ASN A 126 2.24 3.91 -11.07
CA ASN A 126 3.32 4.13 -10.11
C ASN A 126 2.82 4.30 -8.66
N ALA A 127 1.86 5.21 -8.46
CA ALA A 127 1.32 5.56 -7.16
C ALA A 127 0.55 4.40 -6.49
N ILE A 128 -0.31 3.73 -7.26
CA ILE A 128 -1.16 2.63 -6.74
C ILE A 128 -0.35 1.35 -6.55
N ASN A 129 0.54 1.00 -7.47
CA ASN A 129 1.33 -0.23 -7.40
C ASN A 129 2.13 -0.31 -6.10
N LEU A 130 2.88 0.74 -5.75
CA LEU A 130 3.68 0.76 -4.53
C LEU A 130 2.81 0.63 -3.28
N GLN A 131 1.74 1.42 -3.17
CA GLN A 131 0.95 1.49 -1.95
C GLN A 131 0.12 0.24 -1.72
N VAL A 132 -0.50 -0.33 -2.76
CA VAL A 132 -1.20 -1.63 -2.68
C VAL A 132 -0.22 -2.73 -2.27
N MET A 133 0.97 -2.76 -2.88
CA MET A 133 1.99 -3.76 -2.61
C MET A 133 2.43 -3.73 -1.14
N ILE A 134 2.71 -2.54 -0.59
CA ILE A 134 3.19 -2.38 0.77
C ILE A 134 2.08 -2.57 1.80
N ALA A 135 0.88 -2.04 1.58
CA ALA A 135 -0.25 -2.27 2.48
C ALA A 135 -0.52 -3.78 2.63
N THR A 136 -0.55 -4.51 1.52
CA THR A 136 -0.72 -5.97 1.50
C THR A 136 0.46 -6.71 2.15
N LYS A 137 1.69 -6.19 2.06
CA LYS A 137 2.85 -6.75 2.78
C LYS A 137 2.73 -6.56 4.29
N ALA A 138 2.34 -5.35 4.71
CA ALA A 138 2.18 -5.01 6.12
C ALA A 138 1.09 -5.86 6.77
N SER A 139 -0.07 -6.05 6.12
CA SER A 139 -1.16 -6.88 6.67
C SER A 139 -0.77 -8.33 6.92
N ARG A 140 0.15 -8.88 6.12
CA ARG A 140 0.71 -10.23 6.34
C ARG A 140 1.53 -10.30 7.61
N CYS A 141 2.32 -9.25 7.90
CA CYS A 141 3.04 -9.15 9.17
C CYS A 141 2.06 -9.01 10.34
N VAL A 142 1.03 -8.16 10.20
CA VAL A 142 -0.02 -7.98 11.22
C VAL A 142 -0.73 -9.29 11.53
N HIS A 143 -1.07 -10.08 10.50
CA HIS A 143 -1.75 -11.36 10.66
C HIS A 143 -1.02 -12.32 11.59
N VAL A 144 0.29 -12.47 11.41
CA VAL A 144 1.10 -13.40 12.22
C VAL A 144 1.52 -12.82 13.56
N ALA A 145 1.63 -11.50 13.67
CA ALA A 145 2.05 -10.84 14.91
C ALA A 145 0.92 -10.72 15.95
N TRP A 146 -0.35 -10.69 15.50
CA TRP A 146 -1.51 -10.42 16.36
C TRP A 146 -1.50 -11.25 17.66
N PRO A 147 -1.76 -10.65 18.83
CA PRO A 147 -2.16 -9.25 19.07
C PRO A 147 -0.99 -8.26 19.27
N ARG A 148 0.24 -8.63 18.88
CA ARG A 148 1.43 -7.79 19.10
C ARG A 148 1.49 -6.61 18.14
N LYS A 149 2.09 -5.53 18.62
CA LYS A 149 2.19 -4.26 17.92
C LYS A 149 3.32 -4.31 16.88
N LEU A 150 3.12 -3.64 15.75
CA LEU A 150 4.10 -3.52 14.67
C LEU A 150 4.39 -2.06 14.36
N VAL A 151 5.67 -1.76 14.18
CA VAL A 151 6.15 -0.41 13.85
C VAL A 151 7.03 -0.47 12.61
N ASP A 152 6.81 0.49 11.71
CA ASP A 152 7.60 0.65 10.49
C ASP A 152 8.96 1.30 10.76
N PHE A 153 10.01 0.49 10.65
CA PHE A 153 11.42 0.89 10.75
C PHE A 153 12.15 0.81 9.39
N SER A 154 11.44 0.97 8.28
CA SER A 154 11.97 0.68 6.94
C SER A 154 12.62 1.86 6.22
N LEU A 155 12.35 3.11 6.63
CA LEU A 155 12.70 4.34 5.91
C LEU A 155 14.13 4.36 5.32
N ARG A 156 15.15 3.92 6.07
CA ARG A 156 16.54 3.98 5.61
C ARG A 156 16.90 2.98 4.48
N ARG A 157 15.95 2.12 4.10
CA ARG A 157 16.12 1.09 3.04
C ARG A 157 15.03 1.16 1.98
N THR A 158 14.04 2.03 2.12
CA THR A 158 13.04 2.27 1.07
C THR A 158 13.69 2.95 -0.14
N HIS A 159 13.25 2.59 -1.35
CA HIS A 159 13.89 3.04 -2.59
C HIS A 159 13.48 4.48 -2.97
N GLY A 160 14.09 5.47 -2.33
CA GLY A 160 13.85 6.89 -2.58
C GLY A 160 12.99 7.56 -1.51
N ILE A 161 13.00 8.90 -1.52
CA ILE A 161 12.35 9.73 -0.48
C ILE A 161 10.83 9.59 -0.54
N ASP A 162 10.24 9.67 -1.74
CA ASP A 162 8.80 9.51 -1.90
C ASP A 162 8.33 8.11 -1.48
N ALA A 163 9.04 7.07 -1.94
CA ALA A 163 8.74 5.69 -1.51
C ALA A 163 8.79 5.53 0.01
N GLY A 164 9.76 6.15 0.70
CA GLY A 164 9.83 6.14 2.16
C GLY A 164 8.62 6.79 2.85
N MET A 165 8.03 7.82 2.24
CA MET A 165 6.79 8.43 2.70
C MET A 165 5.59 7.53 2.45
N LYS A 166 5.47 6.96 1.24
CA LYS A 166 4.36 6.09 0.86
C LYS A 166 4.36 4.76 1.60
N VAL A 167 5.54 4.22 1.93
CA VAL A 167 5.68 3.00 2.75
C VAL A 167 5.16 3.21 4.17
N ALA A 168 5.48 4.34 4.81
CA ALA A 168 4.96 4.66 6.14
C ALA A 168 3.43 4.76 6.12
N ARG A 169 2.86 5.46 5.13
CA ARG A 169 1.41 5.57 4.94
C ARG A 169 0.74 4.22 4.69
N ALA A 170 1.24 3.46 3.72
CA ALA A 170 0.64 2.20 3.30
C ALA A 170 0.77 1.10 4.36
N SER A 171 1.89 1.04 5.08
CA SER A 171 2.05 0.09 6.19
C SER A 171 1.10 0.38 7.35
N PHE A 172 0.87 1.66 7.65
CA PHE A 172 -0.15 2.07 8.62
C PHE A 172 -1.56 1.64 8.16
N ILE A 173 -1.95 1.89 6.90
CA ILE A 173 -3.22 1.37 6.34
C ILE A 173 -3.31 -0.15 6.51
N GLY A 174 -2.22 -0.88 6.26
CA GLY A 174 -2.12 -2.33 6.45
C GLY A 174 -2.12 -2.82 7.90
N GLY A 175 -2.29 -1.93 8.88
CA GLY A 175 -2.49 -2.25 10.30
C GLY A 175 -1.27 -2.07 11.20
N PHE A 176 -0.19 -1.44 10.73
CA PHE A 176 0.92 -1.06 11.62
C PHE A 176 0.49 0.09 12.53
N GLU A 177 1.03 0.13 13.76
CA GLU A 177 0.63 1.13 14.77
C GLU A 177 1.35 2.48 14.58
N GLY A 178 2.48 2.49 13.88
CA GLY A 178 3.20 3.72 13.60
C GLY A 178 4.48 3.52 12.81
N THR A 179 5.28 4.58 12.72
CA THR A 179 6.49 4.63 11.91
C THR A 179 7.64 5.34 12.63
N SER A 180 8.86 5.04 12.24
CA SER A 180 10.06 5.84 12.57
C SER A 180 10.23 7.06 11.68
N ASN A 181 9.47 7.17 10.59
CA ASN A 181 9.55 8.29 9.66
C ASN A 181 8.88 9.55 10.24
N VAL A 182 9.70 10.46 10.78
CA VAL A 182 9.25 11.72 11.38
C VAL A 182 8.47 12.59 10.40
N LEU A 183 8.90 12.66 9.14
CA LEU A 183 8.20 13.46 8.13
C LEU A 183 6.83 12.86 7.79
N ALA A 184 6.71 11.53 7.74
CA ALA A 184 5.42 10.87 7.58
C ALA A 184 4.50 11.12 8.78
N GLY A 185 5.03 11.12 10.00
CA GLY A 185 4.26 11.51 11.19
C GLY A 185 3.71 12.93 11.08
N LYS A 186 4.54 13.89 10.64
CA LYS A 186 4.12 15.28 10.42
C LYS A 186 3.05 15.44 9.34
N ILE A 187 3.24 14.79 8.20
CA ILE A 187 2.38 15.00 7.01
C ILE A 187 1.07 14.20 7.11
N TYR A 188 1.13 12.97 7.62
CA TYR A 188 -0.01 12.05 7.63
C TYR A 188 -0.66 11.88 9.02
N GLY A 189 -0.09 12.46 10.08
CA GLY A 189 -0.59 12.29 11.45
C GLY A 189 -0.37 10.89 12.03
N ILE A 190 0.55 10.11 11.44
CA ILE A 190 0.86 8.75 11.91
C ILE A 190 1.65 8.84 13.23
N PRO A 191 1.33 8.01 14.24
CA PRO A 191 2.13 7.93 15.46
C PRO A 191 3.60 7.64 15.16
N ILE A 192 4.49 8.46 15.73
CA ILE A 192 5.94 8.28 15.58
C ILE A 192 6.50 7.44 16.72
N PHE A 193 7.37 6.51 16.37
CA PHE A 193 8.07 5.65 17.31
C PHE A 193 9.57 5.72 17.08
N GLY A 194 10.32 5.86 18.16
CA GLY A 194 11.77 5.90 18.15
C GLY A 194 12.32 5.50 19.51
N THR A 195 13.54 4.95 19.51
CA THR A 195 14.26 4.61 20.73
C THR A 195 15.66 5.23 20.66
N MET A 196 16.72 4.42 20.79
CA MET A 196 18.11 4.76 20.60
C MET A 196 18.76 3.83 19.55
N ALA A 197 19.94 4.20 19.07
CA ALA A 197 20.77 3.36 18.20
C ALA A 197 22.07 2.96 18.92
N HIS A 198 22.73 1.91 18.43
CA HIS A 198 24.01 1.47 18.99
C HIS A 198 25.07 2.58 18.99
N SER A 199 25.04 3.48 18.00
CA SER A 199 25.94 4.63 17.96
C SER A 199 25.83 5.52 19.20
N PHE A 200 24.62 5.69 19.77
CA PHE A 200 24.44 6.46 21.00
C PHE A 200 25.09 5.75 22.19
N VAL A 201 24.90 4.42 22.31
CA VAL A 201 25.46 3.64 23.43
C VAL A 201 26.99 3.61 23.39
N ILE A 202 27.58 3.45 22.20
CA ILE A 202 29.04 3.35 22.00
C ILE A 202 29.78 4.66 22.29
N CYS A 203 29.09 5.81 22.30
CA CYS A 203 29.69 7.09 22.66
C CYS A 203 30.02 7.22 24.16
N PHE A 204 29.53 6.32 25.01
CA PHE A 204 29.78 6.34 26.46
C PHE A 204 30.78 5.24 26.82
N GLU A 205 31.64 5.50 27.83
CA GLU A 205 32.58 4.51 28.34
C GLU A 205 31.87 3.26 28.89
N LYS A 206 30.68 3.45 29.47
CA LYS A 206 29.86 2.36 30.00
C LYS A 206 28.44 2.43 29.45
N GLU A 207 27.93 1.28 29.04
CA GLU A 207 26.55 1.12 28.53
C GLU A 207 25.48 1.64 29.50
N VAL A 208 25.66 1.45 30.82
CA VAL A 208 24.71 1.92 31.83
C VAL A 208 24.63 3.46 31.89
N ASP A 209 25.74 4.16 31.61
CA ASP A 209 25.78 5.62 31.62
C ASP A 209 25.02 6.18 30.41
N ALA A 210 25.10 5.51 29.25
CA ALA A 210 24.26 5.82 28.11
C ALA A 210 22.76 5.66 28.45
N PHE A 211 22.39 4.57 29.13
CA PHE A 211 21.00 4.34 29.53
C PHE A 211 20.48 5.41 30.49
N ARG A 212 21.29 5.80 31.49
CA ARG A 212 20.95 6.90 32.41
C ARG A 212 20.80 8.23 31.67
N ALA A 213 21.72 8.56 30.77
CA ALA A 213 21.69 9.80 29.98
C ALA A 213 20.42 9.88 29.10
N PHE A 214 20.04 8.77 28.47
CA PHE A 214 18.81 8.71 27.68
C PHE A 214 17.56 8.86 28.55
N ALA A 215 17.53 8.18 29.70
CA ALA A 215 16.42 8.26 30.65
C ALA A 215 16.25 9.67 31.24
N GLN A 216 17.36 10.38 31.50
CA GLN A 216 17.34 11.77 31.96
C GLN A 216 16.75 12.71 30.89
N SER A 217 17.07 12.47 29.62
CA SER A 217 16.65 13.32 28.51
C SER A 217 15.19 13.07 28.10
N PHE A 218 14.72 11.82 28.19
CA PHE A 218 13.41 11.38 27.72
C PHE A 218 12.66 10.52 28.76
N PRO A 219 12.40 11.04 29.98
CA PRO A 219 11.90 10.24 31.11
C PRO A 219 10.55 9.58 30.85
N GLU A 220 9.72 10.17 29.99
CA GLU A 220 8.38 9.69 29.68
C GLU A 220 8.34 8.57 28.64
N ASN A 221 9.42 8.31 27.89
CA ASN A 221 9.41 7.33 26.80
C ASN A 221 10.70 6.51 26.67
N VAL A 222 11.15 5.93 27.78
CA VAL A 222 12.42 5.20 27.83
C VAL A 222 12.27 3.77 27.30
N VAL A 223 12.89 3.50 26.15
CA VAL A 223 13.09 2.15 25.61
C VAL A 223 14.59 1.96 25.32
N LEU A 224 15.24 1.08 26.07
CA LEU A 224 16.70 0.93 26.06
C LEU A 224 17.15 -0.20 25.12
N LEU A 225 18.17 0.04 24.30
CA LEU A 225 18.76 -0.96 23.41
C LEU A 225 19.81 -1.78 24.17
N VAL A 226 19.51 -3.05 24.46
CA VAL A 226 20.27 -3.84 25.44
C VAL A 226 21.28 -4.81 24.85
N ASP A 227 21.42 -4.88 23.53
CA ASP A 227 22.27 -5.85 22.83
C ASP A 227 23.47 -5.20 22.13
N THR A 228 23.99 -4.08 22.66
CA THR A 228 25.21 -3.46 22.11
C THR A 228 26.45 -4.33 22.35
N TYR A 229 26.56 -4.95 23.53
CA TYR A 229 27.69 -5.82 23.87
C TYR A 229 27.25 -7.25 24.26
N ASP A 230 26.30 -7.36 25.18
CA ASP A 230 25.67 -8.63 25.56
C ASP A 230 24.24 -8.38 26.06
N THR A 231 23.26 -9.06 25.47
CA THR A 231 21.84 -8.84 25.76
C THR A 231 21.47 -9.07 27.23
N VAL A 232 22.04 -10.09 27.86
CA VAL A 232 21.69 -10.46 29.24
C VAL A 232 22.24 -9.43 30.22
N SER A 233 23.53 -9.10 30.09
CA SER A 233 24.22 -8.06 30.86
C SER A 233 23.59 -6.69 30.64
N GLY A 234 23.32 -6.31 29.39
CA GLY A 234 22.66 -5.06 29.04
C GLY A 234 21.25 -4.96 29.65
N THR A 235 20.51 -6.06 29.72
CA THR A 235 19.19 -6.08 30.38
C THR A 235 19.31 -5.88 31.90
N VAL A 236 20.34 -6.43 32.54
CA VAL A 236 20.60 -6.19 33.98
C VAL A 236 20.86 -4.70 34.23
N LYS A 237 21.69 -4.06 33.40
CA LYS A 237 21.95 -2.61 33.47
C LYS A 237 20.70 -1.78 33.19
N ALA A 238 19.91 -2.16 32.19
CA ALA A 238 18.62 -1.51 31.92
C ALA A 238 17.66 -1.63 33.11
N ALA A 239 17.64 -2.78 33.80
CA ALA A 239 16.84 -2.97 34.99
C ALA A 239 17.32 -2.15 36.20
N GLU A 240 18.63 -1.95 36.34
CA GLU A 240 19.21 -1.01 37.32
C GLU A 240 18.67 0.41 37.08
N VAL A 241 18.79 0.93 35.86
CA VAL A 241 18.26 2.25 35.48
C VAL A 241 16.74 2.31 35.66
N GLY A 242 16.02 1.26 35.28
CA GLY A 242 14.56 1.20 35.47
C GLY A 242 14.13 1.28 36.93
N ARG A 243 14.91 0.75 37.86
CA ARG A 243 14.66 0.89 39.31
C ARG A 243 15.00 2.29 39.82
N GLU A 244 16.08 2.89 39.33
CA GLU A 244 16.41 4.30 39.62
C GLU A 244 15.30 5.25 39.15
N MET A 245 14.73 5.00 37.96
CA MET A 245 13.57 5.72 37.44
C MET A 245 12.34 5.55 38.34
N ALA A 246 12.07 4.31 38.80
CA ALA A 246 10.91 4.02 39.65
C ALA A 246 10.96 4.79 40.98
N LEU A 247 12.14 5.01 41.56
CA LEU A 247 12.32 5.84 42.76
C LEU A 247 11.92 7.31 42.54
N LYS A 248 11.91 7.77 41.28
CA LYS A 248 11.49 9.12 40.87
C LYS A 248 10.04 9.16 40.35
N GLY A 249 9.29 8.06 40.48
CA GLY A 249 7.93 7.93 39.94
C GLY A 249 7.87 7.74 38.41
N GLN A 250 9.01 7.54 37.75
CA GLN A 250 9.13 7.33 36.31
C GLN A 250 9.11 5.84 35.95
N LYS A 251 8.91 5.49 34.68
CA LYS A 251 8.80 4.10 34.23
C LYS A 251 9.72 3.78 33.05
N LEU A 252 10.46 2.69 33.16
CA LEU A 252 11.11 2.06 32.01
C LEU A 252 10.04 1.38 31.15
N LYS A 253 9.68 2.00 30.01
CA LYS A 253 8.64 1.47 29.13
C LYS A 253 9.05 0.17 28.46
N GLY A 254 10.30 0.03 28.05
CA GLY A 254 10.73 -1.17 27.35
C GLY A 254 12.23 -1.37 27.22
N VAL A 255 12.59 -2.54 26.70
CA VAL A 255 13.93 -2.86 26.20
C VAL A 255 13.83 -3.33 24.75
N ARG A 256 14.86 -3.04 23.95
CA ARG A 256 14.95 -3.42 22.54
C ARG A 256 16.02 -4.49 22.31
N LEU A 257 15.66 -5.52 21.56
CA LEU A 257 16.54 -6.56 21.02
C LEU A 257 16.65 -6.41 19.50
N ASP A 258 17.85 -6.30 18.94
CA ASP A 258 18.07 -6.15 17.48
C ASP A 258 18.82 -7.34 16.85
N SER A 259 19.44 -8.20 17.66
CA SER A 259 20.34 -9.27 17.19
C SER A 259 20.26 -10.55 18.04
N GLY A 260 20.89 -11.62 17.54
CA GLY A 260 20.95 -12.93 18.19
C GLY A 260 19.72 -13.82 18.03
N ASP A 261 19.64 -14.90 18.82
CA ASP A 261 18.45 -15.75 18.91
C ASP A 261 17.36 -15.03 19.71
N ILE A 262 16.55 -14.24 19.00
CA ILE A 262 15.52 -13.40 19.60
C ILE A 262 14.50 -14.22 20.43
N ALA A 263 14.15 -15.44 20.00
CA ALA A 263 13.19 -16.26 20.74
C ALA A 263 13.78 -16.69 22.09
N LEU A 264 15.02 -17.16 22.11
CA LEU A 264 15.73 -17.52 23.34
C LEU A 264 16.00 -16.29 24.23
N LEU A 265 16.51 -15.21 23.64
CA LEU A 265 16.92 -14.01 24.36
C LEU A 265 15.72 -13.31 24.98
N SER A 266 14.60 -13.16 24.27
CA SER A 266 13.38 -12.55 24.81
C SER A 266 12.88 -13.23 26.08
N ARG A 267 12.92 -14.58 26.15
CA ARG A 267 12.58 -15.32 27.38
C ARG A 267 13.55 -15.06 28.53
N LYS A 268 14.86 -14.96 28.26
CA LYS A 268 15.88 -14.62 29.27
C LYS A 268 15.66 -13.20 29.79
N VAL A 269 15.44 -12.24 28.89
CA VAL A 269 15.14 -10.83 29.18
C VAL A 269 13.90 -10.72 30.06
N ARG A 270 12.79 -11.40 29.69
CA ARG A 270 11.57 -11.39 30.50
C ARG A 270 11.81 -11.90 31.91
N LYS A 271 12.57 -13.00 32.07
CA LYS A 271 12.89 -13.54 33.41
C LYS A 271 13.64 -12.52 34.26
N ILE A 272 14.58 -11.78 33.67
CA ILE A 272 15.32 -10.71 34.36
C ILE A 272 14.37 -9.60 34.80
N LEU A 273 13.58 -9.05 33.87
CA LEU A 273 12.61 -7.98 34.15
C LEU A 273 11.61 -8.39 35.25
N LYS A 274 11.10 -9.63 35.21
CA LYS A 274 10.19 -10.14 36.25
C LYS A 274 10.86 -10.23 37.62
N ARG A 275 12.11 -10.72 37.68
CA ARG A 275 12.85 -10.88 38.93
C ARG A 275 13.26 -9.53 39.54
N THR A 276 13.49 -8.50 38.72
CA THR A 276 13.88 -7.17 39.20
C THR A 276 12.70 -6.27 39.57
N GLY A 277 11.46 -6.75 39.38
CA GLY A 277 10.22 -6.03 39.71
C GLY A 277 9.64 -5.21 38.55
N LEU A 278 10.23 -5.27 37.36
CA LEU A 278 9.86 -4.51 36.15
C LEU A 278 8.92 -5.31 35.23
N ARG A 279 7.85 -5.87 35.80
CA ARG A 279 6.94 -6.79 35.07
C ARG A 279 6.22 -6.14 33.89
N GLU A 280 5.96 -4.84 33.99
CA GLU A 280 5.25 -4.04 32.98
C GLU A 280 6.17 -3.52 31.86
N THR A 281 7.50 -3.73 31.98
CA THR A 281 8.44 -3.30 30.95
C THR A 281 8.32 -4.20 29.72
N THR A 282 8.06 -3.58 28.57
CA THR A 282 7.85 -4.28 27.29
C THR A 282 9.15 -4.72 26.63
N ILE A 283 9.07 -5.77 25.81
CA ILE A 283 10.15 -6.27 24.97
C ILE A 283 9.81 -5.94 23.51
N PHE A 284 10.61 -5.06 22.92
CA PHE A 284 10.53 -4.68 21.51
C PHE A 284 11.63 -5.41 20.72
N ALA A 285 11.28 -6.08 19.63
CA ALA A 285 12.27 -6.76 18.79
C ALA A 285 12.41 -6.11 17.40
N SER A 286 13.64 -5.87 16.95
CA SER A 286 13.98 -5.43 15.59
C SER A 286 15.08 -6.32 14.99
N GLY A 287 15.46 -6.06 13.74
CA GLY A 287 16.50 -6.83 13.04
C GLY A 287 15.95 -7.72 11.94
N ALA A 288 15.77 -7.15 10.74
CA ALA A 288 15.40 -7.84 9.50
C ALA A 288 14.13 -8.74 9.60
N PHE A 289 13.13 -8.31 10.38
CA PHE A 289 11.84 -8.98 10.46
C PHE A 289 11.04 -8.89 9.15
N ASP A 290 10.29 -9.96 8.89
CA ASP A 290 9.19 -10.12 7.94
C ASP A 290 8.16 -11.06 8.59
N GLU A 291 7.04 -11.31 7.93
CA GLU A 291 5.99 -12.21 8.41
C GLU A 291 6.51 -13.62 8.70
N TYR A 292 7.49 -14.12 7.94
CA TYR A 292 8.06 -15.45 8.14
C TYR A 292 8.95 -15.52 9.37
N LYS A 293 9.81 -14.53 9.60
CA LYS A 293 10.66 -14.44 10.79
C LYS A 293 9.83 -14.20 12.05
N ILE A 294 8.79 -13.36 11.97
CA ILE A 294 7.85 -13.15 13.08
C ILE A 294 7.19 -14.48 13.45
N GLN A 295 6.56 -15.18 12.49
CA GLN A 295 5.89 -16.46 12.74
C GLN A 295 6.83 -17.47 13.41
N ARG A 296 8.04 -17.67 12.86
CA ARG A 296 9.02 -18.62 13.43
C ARG A 296 9.39 -18.31 14.88
N ILE A 297 9.58 -17.03 15.22
CA ILE A 297 9.94 -16.63 16.59
C ILE A 297 8.77 -16.86 17.55
N LEU A 298 7.54 -16.63 17.11
CA LEU A 298 6.35 -16.89 17.90
C LEU A 298 6.09 -18.38 18.09
N ASP A 299 6.29 -19.20 17.05
CA ASP A 299 6.21 -20.67 17.13
C ASP A 299 7.24 -21.25 18.10
N GLN A 300 8.40 -20.61 18.21
CA GLN A 300 9.43 -20.94 19.20
C GLN A 300 9.14 -20.38 20.60
N ALA A 301 7.94 -19.86 20.87
CA ALA A 301 7.54 -19.23 22.13
C ALA A 301 8.44 -18.06 22.55
N GLY A 302 8.78 -17.17 21.61
CA GLY A 302 9.42 -15.88 21.90
C GLY A 302 8.51 -14.96 22.71
N ASP A 303 9.04 -14.37 23.77
CA ASP A 303 8.30 -13.51 24.72
C ASP A 303 8.48 -12.02 24.35
N ILE A 304 7.80 -11.61 23.28
CA ILE A 304 7.96 -10.29 22.65
C ILE A 304 6.59 -9.60 22.61
N ASP A 305 6.56 -8.31 22.93
CA ASP A 305 5.33 -7.50 22.98
C ASP A 305 5.10 -6.73 21.67
N SER A 306 6.18 -6.39 20.96
CA SER A 306 6.12 -5.57 19.74
C SER A 306 7.33 -5.78 18.82
N PHE A 307 7.16 -5.51 17.54
CA PHE A 307 8.23 -5.64 16.54
C PHE A 307 8.44 -4.35 15.73
N GLY A 308 9.71 -4.03 15.48
CA GLY A 308 10.14 -3.08 14.47
C GLY A 308 10.46 -3.82 13.18
N VAL A 309 9.69 -3.57 12.12
CA VAL A 309 9.82 -4.25 10.83
C VAL A 309 10.40 -3.27 9.82
N GLY A 310 11.53 -3.63 9.23
CA GLY A 310 12.32 -2.73 8.37
C GLY A 310 12.34 -3.15 6.91
N THR A 311 13.54 -3.41 6.40
CA THR A 311 13.87 -3.64 4.98
C THR A 311 12.86 -4.51 4.24
N LYS A 312 12.63 -5.74 4.70
CA LYS A 312 11.84 -6.73 3.95
C LYS A 312 10.38 -6.34 3.78
N MET A 313 9.81 -5.59 4.73
CA MET A 313 8.49 -5.00 4.60
C MET A 313 8.54 -3.80 3.65
N GLY A 314 9.44 -2.85 3.88
CA GLY A 314 9.48 -1.60 3.13
C GLY A 314 9.87 -1.74 1.65
N VAL A 315 10.54 -2.83 1.25
CA VAL A 315 10.82 -3.14 -0.16
C VAL A 315 9.94 -4.27 -0.70
N SER A 316 8.97 -4.76 0.09
CA SER A 316 8.10 -5.88 -0.28
C SER A 316 8.89 -7.10 -0.81
N ALA A 317 9.85 -7.59 -0.03
CA ALA A 317 10.86 -8.55 -0.51
C ALA A 317 10.29 -9.89 -1.03
N ASP A 318 9.08 -10.29 -0.63
CA ASP A 318 8.41 -11.50 -1.14
C ASP A 318 7.74 -11.30 -2.51
N ALA A 319 7.43 -10.05 -2.86
CA ALA A 319 6.76 -9.66 -4.09
C ALA A 319 7.05 -8.18 -4.37
N PRO A 320 8.22 -7.84 -4.96
CA PRO A 320 8.66 -6.46 -5.14
C PRO A 320 8.00 -5.73 -6.32
N TYR A 321 7.00 -6.36 -6.96
CA TYR A 321 6.15 -5.77 -7.98
C TYR A 321 4.80 -6.49 -8.03
N LEU A 322 3.79 -5.86 -8.65
CA LEU A 322 2.50 -6.47 -8.95
C LEU A 322 2.28 -6.45 -10.47
N ASP A 323 1.56 -7.45 -11.02
CA ASP A 323 1.16 -7.48 -12.44
C ASP A 323 -0.03 -6.54 -12.66
N MET A 324 0.18 -5.26 -12.39
CA MET A 324 -0.79 -4.18 -12.49
C MET A 324 -0.88 -3.68 -13.94
N ALA A 325 -2.10 -3.41 -14.39
CA ALA A 325 -2.36 -2.96 -15.75
C ALA A 325 -3.45 -1.89 -15.77
N TYR A 326 -3.20 -0.82 -16.53
CA TYR A 326 -4.19 0.18 -16.92
C TYR A 326 -4.56 -0.06 -18.38
N LYS A 327 -5.85 -0.27 -18.68
CA LYS A 327 -6.27 -0.70 -20.01
C LYS A 327 -7.54 -0.01 -20.47
N LEU A 328 -7.56 0.41 -21.73
CA LEU A 328 -8.75 0.93 -22.41
C LEU A 328 -9.83 -0.18 -22.48
N VAL A 329 -11.03 0.14 -22.00
CA VAL A 329 -12.18 -0.79 -21.95
C VAL A 329 -13.40 -0.27 -22.70
N LYS A 330 -13.47 1.05 -22.95
CA LYS A 330 -14.53 1.69 -23.74
C LYS A 330 -13.96 2.93 -24.44
N TYR A 331 -14.31 3.16 -25.71
CA TYR A 331 -13.89 4.33 -26.47
C TYR A 331 -15.01 4.80 -27.37
N ALA A 332 -15.30 6.11 -27.38
CA ALA A 332 -16.36 6.72 -28.18
C ALA A 332 -17.71 6.00 -28.01
N GLY A 333 -18.08 5.70 -26.75
CA GLY A 333 -19.30 4.96 -26.40
C GLY A 333 -19.25 3.44 -26.68
N ARG A 334 -18.23 2.95 -27.38
CA ARG A 334 -18.13 1.56 -27.82
C ARG A 334 -17.25 0.73 -26.89
N PRO A 335 -17.72 -0.42 -26.38
CA PRO A 335 -16.88 -1.35 -25.63
C PRO A 335 -15.71 -1.86 -26.48
N VAL A 336 -14.52 -1.91 -25.90
CA VAL A 336 -13.30 -2.40 -26.56
C VAL A 336 -12.55 -3.35 -25.64
N LEU A 337 -11.79 -4.26 -26.24
CA LEU A 337 -10.85 -5.13 -25.54
C LEU A 337 -9.66 -5.45 -26.44
N LYS A 338 -8.53 -5.78 -25.81
CA LYS A 338 -7.37 -6.37 -26.48
C LYS A 338 -7.50 -7.89 -26.46
N LEU A 339 -7.40 -8.52 -27.63
CA LEU A 339 -7.25 -9.97 -27.72
C LEU A 339 -5.85 -10.37 -27.24
N SER A 340 -5.77 -11.34 -26.35
CA SER A 340 -4.50 -11.95 -25.93
C SER A 340 -4.77 -13.40 -25.51
N PRO A 341 -3.95 -14.38 -25.93
CA PRO A 341 -4.11 -15.77 -25.54
C PRO A 341 -4.02 -15.99 -24.02
N GLU A 342 -3.26 -15.15 -23.31
CA GLU A 342 -2.93 -15.35 -21.90
C GLU A 342 -3.53 -14.31 -20.94
N LYS A 343 -4.01 -13.17 -21.46
CA LYS A 343 -4.38 -12.00 -20.65
C LYS A 343 -5.79 -11.52 -20.97
N ILE A 344 -6.70 -11.77 -20.03
CA ILE A 344 -8.09 -11.27 -20.12
C ILE A 344 -8.08 -9.76 -19.84
N THR A 345 -8.74 -8.99 -20.71
CA THR A 345 -9.12 -7.60 -20.44
C THR A 345 -10.64 -7.51 -20.55
N LEU A 346 -11.30 -7.01 -19.50
CA LEU A 346 -12.76 -6.94 -19.43
C LEU A 346 -13.26 -5.65 -20.06
N ALA A 347 -14.05 -5.75 -21.14
CA ALA A 347 -14.59 -4.60 -21.84
C ALA A 347 -15.65 -3.84 -21.02
N SER A 348 -15.87 -2.59 -21.41
CA SER A 348 -16.80 -1.64 -20.81
C SER A 348 -16.44 -1.22 -19.37
N GLU A 349 -17.16 -0.21 -18.91
CA GLU A 349 -17.19 0.25 -17.51
C GLU A 349 -17.80 -0.83 -16.61
N LYS A 350 -17.19 -1.05 -15.45
CA LYS A 350 -17.48 -2.21 -14.58
C LYS A 350 -17.80 -1.78 -13.15
N GLN A 351 -18.51 -2.64 -12.44
CA GLN A 351 -18.71 -2.57 -10.99
C GLN A 351 -18.31 -3.91 -10.36
N ILE A 352 -17.88 -3.90 -9.10
CA ILE A 352 -17.66 -5.09 -8.29
C ILE A 352 -18.79 -5.16 -7.26
N PHE A 353 -19.44 -6.31 -7.17
CA PHE A 353 -20.47 -6.59 -6.18
C PHE A 353 -19.96 -7.63 -5.20
N ARG A 354 -19.71 -7.22 -3.96
CA ARG A 354 -19.20 -8.07 -2.89
C ARG A 354 -20.35 -8.73 -2.14
N PHE A 355 -20.27 -10.05 -2.00
CA PHE A 355 -21.25 -10.83 -1.27
C PHE A 355 -20.65 -11.35 0.03
N THR A 356 -21.42 -11.24 1.11
CA THR A 356 -21.08 -11.81 2.40
C THR A 356 -21.94 -13.02 2.72
N THR A 357 -21.48 -13.84 3.65
CA THR A 357 -22.28 -14.90 4.27
C THR A 357 -23.25 -14.29 5.28
N SER A 358 -24.25 -15.05 5.73
CA SER A 358 -25.13 -14.65 6.84
C SER A 358 -24.37 -14.34 8.14
N LYS A 359 -23.14 -14.85 8.30
CA LYS A 359 -22.24 -14.55 9.42
C LYS A 359 -21.31 -13.35 9.17
N GLY A 360 -21.55 -12.58 8.11
CA GLY A 360 -20.76 -11.39 7.76
C GLY A 360 -19.37 -11.66 7.18
N LYS A 361 -18.98 -12.92 6.94
CA LYS A 361 -17.70 -13.27 6.29
C LYS A 361 -17.75 -13.01 4.78
N LEU A 362 -16.63 -12.62 4.18
CA LEU A 362 -16.52 -12.43 2.73
C LEU A 362 -16.72 -13.78 2.02
N LYS A 363 -17.59 -13.83 1.01
CA LYS A 363 -17.99 -15.07 0.35
C LYS A 363 -17.45 -15.17 -1.08
N ARG A 364 -17.68 -14.13 -1.88
CA ARG A 364 -17.34 -14.03 -3.30
C ARG A 364 -17.59 -12.61 -3.79
N ASP A 365 -16.97 -12.27 -4.90
CA ASP A 365 -17.22 -11.03 -5.62
C ASP A 365 -17.71 -11.33 -7.04
N ILE A 366 -18.58 -10.47 -7.57
CA ILE A 366 -19.02 -10.51 -8.96
C ILE A 366 -18.61 -9.21 -9.65
N ILE A 367 -17.84 -9.32 -10.73
CA ILE A 367 -17.58 -8.20 -11.64
C ILE A 367 -18.73 -8.14 -12.65
N GLY A 368 -19.48 -7.04 -12.63
CA GLY A 368 -20.58 -6.75 -13.55
C GLY A 368 -20.33 -5.48 -14.37
N LEU A 369 -21.28 -5.14 -15.22
CA LEU A 369 -21.31 -3.82 -15.86
C LEU A 369 -21.59 -2.74 -14.81
N ARG A 370 -21.13 -1.51 -15.05
CA ARG A 370 -21.36 -0.36 -14.15
C ARG A 370 -22.81 -0.20 -13.70
N GLU A 371 -23.75 -0.47 -14.60
CA GLU A 371 -25.20 -0.33 -14.40
C GLU A 371 -25.89 -1.58 -13.84
N ASP A 372 -25.16 -2.69 -13.66
CA ASP A 372 -25.75 -3.89 -13.06
C ASP A 372 -26.28 -3.58 -11.64
N LYS A 373 -27.38 -4.23 -11.28
CA LYS A 373 -27.90 -4.25 -9.90
C LYS A 373 -28.02 -5.71 -9.49
N LEU A 374 -27.18 -6.14 -8.55
CA LEU A 374 -27.18 -7.51 -8.06
C LEU A 374 -27.65 -7.52 -6.61
N GLU A 375 -28.85 -8.08 -6.39
CA GLU A 375 -29.46 -8.16 -5.06
C GLU A 375 -28.53 -8.88 -4.06
N GLY A 376 -28.35 -8.27 -2.89
CA GLY A 376 -27.45 -8.78 -1.84
C GLY A 376 -25.95 -8.56 -2.10
N GLY A 377 -25.58 -7.91 -3.21
CA GLY A 377 -24.19 -7.54 -3.50
C GLY A 377 -23.92 -6.07 -3.18
N GLU A 378 -22.91 -5.81 -2.36
CA GLU A 378 -22.43 -4.45 -2.06
C GLU A 378 -21.58 -3.93 -3.24
N PRO A 379 -21.94 -2.81 -3.90
CA PRO A 379 -21.08 -2.20 -4.91
C PRO A 379 -19.82 -1.61 -4.27
N LEU A 380 -18.64 -1.91 -4.81
CA LEU A 380 -17.37 -1.45 -4.22
C LEU A 380 -16.80 -0.18 -4.85
N LEU A 381 -16.97 0.03 -6.16
CA LEU A 381 -16.45 1.23 -6.82
C LEU A 381 -17.40 2.40 -6.58
N ASN A 382 -16.88 3.44 -5.95
CA ASN A 382 -17.57 4.70 -5.71
C ASN A 382 -17.09 5.75 -6.71
N ARG A 383 -17.99 6.64 -7.14
CA ARG A 383 -17.56 7.84 -7.86
C ARG A 383 -16.86 8.77 -6.86
N VAL A 384 -15.61 9.11 -7.13
CA VAL A 384 -14.76 9.92 -6.23
C VAL A 384 -14.33 11.23 -6.87
N MET A 385 -14.45 11.35 -8.20
CA MET A 385 -14.24 12.59 -8.94
C MET A 385 -15.33 12.76 -9.99
N THR A 386 -15.84 13.98 -10.14
CA THR A 386 -16.71 14.37 -11.25
C THR A 386 -16.17 15.57 -12.00
N ARG A 387 -16.03 15.45 -13.33
CA ARG A 387 -15.59 16.56 -14.18
C ARG A 387 -14.32 17.26 -13.66
N GLY A 388 -13.31 16.48 -13.29
CA GLY A 388 -12.04 16.95 -12.72
C GLY A 388 -12.10 17.43 -11.25
N LYS A 389 -13.27 17.42 -10.61
CA LYS A 389 -13.46 17.85 -9.22
C LYS A 389 -13.64 16.66 -8.29
N VAL A 390 -12.80 16.55 -7.26
CA VAL A 390 -12.96 15.55 -6.20
C VAL A 390 -14.27 15.79 -5.46
N ILE A 391 -15.09 14.75 -5.29
CA ILE A 391 -16.42 14.83 -4.64
C ILE A 391 -16.49 14.09 -3.30
N SER A 392 -15.51 13.24 -3.01
CA SER A 392 -15.39 12.55 -1.72
C SER A 392 -14.33 13.25 -0.88
N GLU A 393 -14.65 13.59 0.37
CA GLU A 393 -13.61 13.92 1.34
C GLU A 393 -12.71 12.70 1.56
N PHE A 394 -11.40 12.92 1.65
CA PHE A 394 -10.48 11.86 2.01
C PHE A 394 -10.78 11.42 3.44
N SER A 395 -11.10 10.14 3.63
CA SER A 395 -11.14 9.56 4.97
C SER A 395 -9.79 9.75 5.64
N ASP A 396 -9.80 10.11 6.92
CA ASP A 396 -8.56 10.16 7.69
C ASP A 396 -7.91 8.77 7.76
N LEU A 397 -6.60 8.75 7.94
CA LEU A 397 -5.82 7.51 7.84
C LEU A 397 -6.22 6.47 8.90
N PHE A 398 -6.69 6.90 10.08
CA PHE A 398 -7.17 6.00 11.13
C PHE A 398 -8.51 5.36 10.74
N HIS A 399 -9.40 6.12 10.10
CA HIS A 399 -10.62 5.58 9.54
C HIS A 399 -10.34 4.54 8.44
N ILE A 400 -9.40 4.83 7.53
CA ILE A 400 -8.96 3.89 6.49
C ILE A 400 -8.41 2.60 7.11
N GLN A 401 -7.54 2.71 8.12
CA GLN A 401 -7.02 1.55 8.84
C GLN A 401 -8.15 0.76 9.52
N LYS A 402 -9.13 1.43 10.12
CA LYS A 402 -10.29 0.78 10.75
C LYS A 402 -11.12 0.00 9.73
N ILE A 403 -11.38 0.56 8.55
CA ILE A 403 -12.04 -0.14 7.43
C ILE A 403 -11.27 -1.42 7.09
N PHE A 404 -9.95 -1.31 6.93
CA PHE A 404 -9.10 -2.45 6.66
C PHE A 404 -9.21 -3.53 7.75
N LEU A 405 -9.04 -3.17 9.02
CA LEU A 405 -9.07 -4.14 10.12
C LEU A 405 -10.43 -4.86 10.22
N ASP A 406 -11.54 -4.13 10.03
CA ASP A 406 -12.89 -4.71 10.01
C ASP A 406 -13.07 -5.68 8.84
N GLU A 407 -12.72 -5.28 7.62
CA GLU A 407 -12.87 -6.14 6.44
C GLU A 407 -11.90 -7.33 6.47
N PHE A 408 -10.67 -7.11 6.94
CA PHE A 408 -9.69 -8.17 7.14
C PHE A 408 -10.18 -9.19 8.16
N SER A 409 -10.91 -8.80 9.20
CA SER A 409 -11.52 -9.74 10.15
C SER A 409 -12.56 -10.66 9.50
N LYS A 410 -13.18 -10.22 8.40
CA LYS A 410 -14.21 -10.95 7.63
C LYS A 410 -13.61 -11.89 6.58
N LEU A 411 -12.33 -11.74 6.23
CA LEU A 411 -11.63 -12.61 5.30
C LEU A 411 -11.30 -13.98 5.94
N ASP A 412 -11.51 -15.06 5.19
CA ASP A 412 -11.18 -16.42 5.61
C ASP A 412 -9.68 -16.55 5.94
N PHE A 413 -9.36 -17.22 7.05
CA PHE A 413 -7.98 -17.43 7.50
C PHE A 413 -7.13 -18.18 6.47
N LYS A 414 -7.74 -19.05 5.64
CA LYS A 414 -7.04 -19.77 4.56
C LYS A 414 -6.42 -18.83 3.54
N LEU A 415 -7.07 -17.70 3.28
CA LEU A 415 -6.58 -16.66 2.35
C LEU A 415 -5.50 -15.76 2.98
N LYS A 416 -5.33 -15.83 4.30
CA LYS A 416 -4.28 -15.09 5.03
C LYS A 416 -3.00 -15.91 5.23
N SER A 417 -3.06 -17.21 4.95
CA SER A 417 -1.95 -18.14 5.17
C SER A 417 -0.69 -17.71 4.41
N LEU A 418 0.46 -17.89 5.05
CA LEU A 418 1.76 -17.65 4.43
C LEU A 418 2.20 -18.80 3.50
N GLU A 419 1.59 -19.97 3.65
CA GLU A 419 1.89 -21.17 2.87
C GLU A 419 1.23 -21.13 1.50
N LYS A 420 1.87 -21.78 0.52
CA LYS A 420 1.30 -21.93 -0.82
C LYS A 420 0.11 -22.91 -0.76
N LYS A 421 -1.10 -22.38 -0.60
CA LYS A 421 -2.36 -23.14 -0.69
C LYS A 421 -3.12 -22.78 -1.97
N GLU A 422 -3.84 -23.75 -2.52
CA GLU A 422 -4.65 -23.60 -3.75
C GLU A 422 -5.96 -22.83 -3.53
N THR A 423 -6.26 -22.42 -2.29
CA THR A 423 -7.51 -21.70 -2.01
C THR A 423 -7.42 -20.27 -2.52
N GLU A 424 -8.25 -19.96 -3.52
CA GLU A 424 -8.44 -18.61 -4.05
C GLU A 424 -9.83 -18.06 -3.67
N TYR A 425 -9.90 -16.74 -3.51
CA TYR A 425 -11.17 -16.06 -3.33
C TYR A 425 -11.98 -16.11 -4.64
N ARG A 426 -13.28 -16.39 -4.54
CA ARG A 426 -14.14 -16.57 -5.71
C ARG A 426 -14.50 -15.23 -6.32
N VAL A 427 -13.94 -14.93 -7.50
CA VAL A 427 -14.32 -13.79 -8.33
C VAL A 427 -14.99 -14.31 -9.60
N ASN A 428 -16.22 -13.88 -9.87
CA ASN A 428 -16.97 -14.31 -11.04
C ASN A 428 -17.41 -13.11 -11.90
N LEU A 429 -17.74 -13.35 -13.16
CA LEU A 429 -18.35 -12.33 -14.02
C LEU A 429 -19.87 -12.44 -14.00
N SER A 430 -20.58 -11.31 -14.05
CA SER A 430 -22.04 -11.28 -14.21
C SER A 430 -22.44 -11.88 -15.57
N PRO A 431 -23.65 -12.46 -15.70
CA PRO A 431 -24.12 -12.99 -16.99
C PRO A 431 -24.10 -11.94 -18.12
N ARG A 432 -24.48 -10.69 -17.82
CA ARG A 432 -24.43 -9.58 -18.78
C ARG A 432 -23.02 -9.28 -19.25
N LEU A 433 -22.05 -9.20 -18.33
CA LEU A 433 -20.66 -8.96 -18.69
C LEU A 433 -20.06 -10.13 -19.48
N LYS A 434 -20.37 -11.39 -19.11
CA LYS A 434 -19.94 -12.58 -19.87
C LYS A 434 -20.46 -12.53 -21.31
N SER A 435 -21.75 -12.26 -21.49
CA SER A 435 -22.37 -12.17 -22.81
C SER A 435 -21.76 -11.05 -23.65
N LEU A 436 -21.52 -9.88 -23.05
CA LEU A 436 -20.85 -8.76 -23.74
C LEU A 436 -19.44 -9.16 -24.20
N GLN A 437 -18.67 -9.80 -23.32
CA GLN A 437 -17.31 -10.24 -23.61
C GLN A 437 -17.27 -11.23 -24.77
N SER A 438 -18.09 -12.27 -24.74
CA SER A 438 -18.18 -13.25 -25.83
C SER A 438 -18.54 -12.59 -27.15
N ARG A 439 -19.53 -11.68 -27.15
CA ARG A 439 -19.92 -10.94 -28.36
C ARG A 439 -18.78 -10.14 -28.95
N ILE A 440 -18.08 -9.34 -28.13
CA ILE A 440 -16.98 -8.50 -28.61
C ILE A 440 -15.81 -9.36 -29.12
N VAL A 441 -15.46 -10.43 -28.40
CA VAL A 441 -14.39 -11.35 -28.84
C VAL A 441 -14.72 -11.95 -30.20
N ASN A 442 -15.94 -12.45 -30.40
CA ASN A 442 -16.36 -13.02 -31.68
C ASN A 442 -16.33 -11.98 -32.79
N THR A 443 -16.84 -10.77 -32.54
CA THR A 443 -16.78 -9.67 -33.52
C THR A 443 -15.35 -9.29 -33.88
N LEU A 444 -14.43 -9.22 -32.91
CA LEU A 444 -13.03 -8.89 -33.16
C LEU A 444 -12.30 -10.00 -33.92
N LYS A 445 -12.56 -11.27 -33.59
CA LYS A 445 -12.01 -12.42 -34.32
C LYS A 445 -12.47 -12.43 -35.78
N ALA A 446 -13.76 -12.21 -36.01
CA ALA A 446 -14.30 -12.11 -37.36
C ALA A 446 -13.70 -10.92 -38.13
N LYS A 447 -13.62 -9.75 -37.49
CA LYS A 447 -13.15 -8.51 -38.13
C LYS A 447 -11.64 -8.50 -38.43
N GLU A 448 -10.82 -8.93 -37.47
CA GLU A 448 -9.36 -8.77 -37.52
C GLU A 448 -8.63 -10.05 -37.89
N LEU A 449 -9.22 -11.24 -37.66
CA LEU A 449 -8.60 -12.55 -37.94
C LEU A 449 -9.33 -13.34 -39.04
N GLY A 450 -10.51 -12.92 -39.47
CA GLY A 450 -11.33 -13.66 -40.44
C GLY A 450 -11.88 -15.00 -39.92
N GLU A 451 -11.82 -15.24 -38.61
CA GLU A 451 -12.36 -16.43 -37.97
C GLU A 451 -13.88 -16.26 -37.77
N SER A 452 -14.70 -17.18 -38.30
CA SER A 452 -16.17 -17.16 -38.15
C SER A 452 -16.66 -18.06 -37.01
#